data_AF-A0A8S0GY35-F1
#
_entry.id   AF-A0A8S0GY35-F1
#
_cell.length_a   1.000
_cell.length_b   1.000
_cell.length_c   1.000
_cell.angle_alpha   90.00
_cell.angle_beta   90.00
_cell.angle_gamma   90.00
#
_symmetry.space_group_name_H-M   'P 1'
#
loop_
_entity.id
_entity.type
_entity.pdbx_description
1 polymer ?
#
loop_
_entity_poly.entity_id
_entity_poly.type
_entity_poly.pdbx_seq_one_letter_code
_entity_poly.pdbx_strand_id
1 'polypeptide(L)'
;MTKQAALAGVRQYLADGHFEQDLRRRVAFRSDSQDPTHADELPRYLLEEIQPLLQRLGFDCHMLANPEAGGPFLIATRLEDPALHTVLSYGHGDVVPGYAEQWRAGLNPWQLTLEGERWYGRGTADNKGQHSINLTALEQVLKARDGRLGFNLKLLFEMGEEAGSPGCASCARSSANCCGPMCSSPPTAHG
;
A
#
# COMPACT_ATOMS: atom_id res chain seq x y z
N MET A 1 -10.39 -21.79 -14.76
CA MET A 1 -9.21 -20.99 -15.18
C MET A 1 -8.39 -20.66 -13.96
N THR A 2 -7.07 -20.74 -14.08
CA THR A 2 -6.23 -21.33 -13.03
C THR A 2 -5.12 -20.40 -12.53
N LYS A 3 -4.52 -20.76 -11.38
CA LYS A 3 -3.26 -20.24 -10.85
C LYS A 3 -2.19 -19.98 -11.94
N GLN A 4 -2.13 -20.83 -12.97
CA GLN A 4 -1.17 -20.70 -14.06
C GLN A 4 -1.41 -19.45 -14.93
N ALA A 5 -2.67 -19.07 -15.17
CA ALA A 5 -3.00 -17.85 -15.91
C ALA A 5 -2.58 -16.59 -15.14
N ALA A 6 -2.83 -16.55 -13.82
CA ALA A 6 -2.36 -15.45 -12.98
C ALA A 6 -0.83 -15.36 -12.97
N LEU A 7 -0.12 -16.49 -12.82
CA LEU A 7 1.35 -16.53 -12.87
C LEU A 7 1.90 -16.09 -14.24
N ALA A 8 1.26 -16.49 -15.34
CA ALA A 8 1.62 -16.04 -16.68
C ALA A 8 1.43 -14.52 -16.84
N GLY A 9 0.30 -13.98 -16.36
CA GLY A 9 0.02 -12.55 -16.35
C GLY A 9 1.05 -11.75 -15.56
N VAL A 10 1.44 -12.22 -14.36
CA VAL A 10 2.51 -11.58 -13.56
C VAL A 10 3.84 -11.58 -14.32
N ARG A 11 4.24 -12.72 -14.89
CA ARG A 11 5.50 -12.81 -15.67
C ARG A 11 5.50 -11.86 -16.86
N GLN A 12 4.40 -11.79 -17.58
CA GLN A 12 4.25 -10.87 -18.71
C GLN A 12 4.34 -9.41 -18.24
N TYR A 13 3.63 -9.06 -17.16
CA TYR A 13 3.65 -7.72 -16.59
C TYR A 13 5.06 -7.26 -16.14
N LEU A 14 5.86 -8.19 -15.62
CA LEU A 14 7.27 -7.96 -15.31
C LEU A 14 8.11 -7.81 -16.58
N ALA A 15 7.93 -8.70 -17.57
CA ALA A 15 8.70 -8.70 -18.81
C ALA A 15 8.45 -7.44 -19.66
N ASP A 16 7.23 -6.90 -19.63
CA ASP A 16 6.84 -5.68 -20.33
C ASP A 16 7.33 -4.40 -19.62
N GLY A 17 7.98 -4.53 -18.47
CA GLY A 17 8.52 -3.42 -17.70
C GLY A 17 7.47 -2.60 -16.93
N HIS A 18 6.21 -3.04 -16.90
CA HIS A 18 5.15 -2.31 -16.21
C HIS A 18 5.41 -2.20 -14.71
N PHE A 19 5.92 -3.26 -14.08
CA PHE A 19 6.28 -3.20 -12.65
C PHE A 19 7.40 -2.19 -12.37
N GLU A 20 8.40 -2.10 -13.24
CA GLU A 20 9.46 -1.08 -13.12
C GLU A 20 8.88 0.33 -13.22
N GLN A 21 7.99 0.56 -14.20
CA GLN A 21 7.35 1.85 -14.40
C GLN A 21 6.50 2.25 -13.18
N ASP A 22 5.75 1.31 -12.63
CA ASP A 22 4.94 1.52 -11.42
C ASP A 22 5.81 1.87 -10.21
N LEU A 23 6.84 1.07 -9.95
CA LEU A 23 7.73 1.32 -8.82
C LEU A 23 8.51 2.62 -9.01
N ARG A 24 8.90 2.97 -10.24
CA ARG A 24 9.55 4.24 -10.57
C ARG A 24 8.67 5.44 -10.23
N ARG A 25 7.38 5.41 -10.61
CA ARG A 25 6.42 6.47 -10.24
C ARG A 25 6.28 6.57 -8.72
N ARG A 26 6.13 5.43 -8.04
CA ARG A 26 5.96 5.38 -6.57
C ARG A 26 7.16 5.92 -5.80
N VAL A 27 8.38 5.54 -6.21
CA VAL A 27 9.63 6.02 -5.61
C VAL A 27 9.80 7.53 -5.79
N ALA A 28 9.27 8.11 -6.87
CA ALA A 28 9.35 9.55 -7.11
C ALA A 28 8.53 10.42 -6.13
N PHE A 29 7.53 9.85 -5.45
CA PHE A 29 6.85 10.53 -4.35
C PHE A 29 7.76 10.60 -3.13
N ARG A 30 8.02 11.81 -2.64
CA ARG A 30 8.91 12.02 -1.49
C ARG A 30 8.14 11.92 -0.19
N SER A 31 7.47 10.79 0.02
CA SER A 31 6.59 10.52 1.15
C SER A 31 7.36 10.26 2.46
N ASP A 32 8.32 11.12 2.78
CA ASP A 32 9.02 11.11 4.07
C ASP A 32 8.08 11.59 5.16
N SER A 33 7.72 10.70 6.09
CA SER A 33 6.80 11.04 7.19
C SER A 33 7.47 11.76 8.36
N GLN A 34 8.80 11.82 8.38
CA GLN A 34 9.57 12.47 9.45
C GLN A 34 10.00 13.89 9.09
N ASP A 35 9.99 14.26 7.80
CA ASP A 35 10.30 15.61 7.31
C ASP A 35 9.02 16.42 7.05
N PRO A 36 8.72 17.47 7.84
CA PRO A 36 7.53 18.30 7.67
C PRO A 36 7.45 19.00 6.31
N THR A 37 8.57 19.20 5.61
CA THR A 37 8.58 19.81 4.28
C THR A 37 7.97 18.91 3.20
N HIS A 38 7.81 17.61 3.51
CA HIS A 38 7.18 16.62 2.66
C HIS A 38 5.76 16.24 3.09
N ALA A 39 5.17 16.94 4.07
CA ALA A 39 3.85 16.59 4.61
C ALA A 39 2.75 16.49 3.53
N ASP A 40 2.80 17.33 2.50
CA ASP A 40 1.84 17.33 1.39
C ASP A 40 2.01 16.11 0.45
N GLU A 41 3.18 15.48 0.42
CA GLU A 41 3.43 14.27 -0.37
C GLU A 41 2.69 13.06 0.20
N LEU A 42 2.41 13.04 1.50
CA LEU A 42 1.75 11.92 2.18
C LEU A 42 0.32 11.68 1.65
N PRO A 43 -0.62 12.66 1.71
CA PRO A 43 -1.92 12.51 1.09
C PRO A 43 -1.83 12.40 -0.44
N ARG A 44 -0.88 13.10 -1.08
CA ARG A 44 -0.71 13.08 -2.53
C ARG A 44 -0.41 11.67 -3.05
N TYR A 45 0.45 10.93 -2.36
CA TYR A 45 0.75 9.53 -2.69
C TYR A 45 -0.50 8.65 -2.70
N LEU A 46 -1.34 8.77 -1.67
CA LEU A 46 -2.57 8.01 -1.59
C LEU A 46 -3.58 8.42 -2.67
N LEU A 47 -3.77 9.72 -2.88
CA LEU A 47 -4.78 10.26 -3.80
C LEU A 47 -4.42 10.07 -5.28
N GLU A 48 -3.15 10.24 -5.64
CA GLU A 48 -2.71 10.27 -7.04
C GLU A 48 -2.19 8.92 -7.53
N GLU A 49 -1.62 8.08 -6.67
CA GLU A 49 -1.01 6.80 -7.10
C GLU A 49 -1.81 5.59 -6.61
N ILE A 50 -2.15 5.51 -5.32
CA ILE A 50 -2.78 4.30 -4.74
C ILE A 50 -4.28 4.24 -5.02
N GLN A 51 -5.04 5.28 -4.69
CA GLN A 51 -6.50 5.29 -4.82
C GLN A 51 -6.97 5.03 -6.26
N PRO A 52 -6.41 5.67 -7.31
CA PRO A 52 -6.86 5.41 -8.68
C PRO A 52 -6.61 3.96 -9.11
N LEU A 53 -5.51 3.35 -8.67
CA LEU A 53 -5.25 1.93 -8.91
C LEU A 53 -6.31 1.04 -8.24
N LEU A 54 -6.57 1.27 -6.96
CA LEU A 54 -7.55 0.49 -6.21
C LEU A 54 -8.97 0.63 -6.78
N GLN A 55 -9.36 1.84 -7.19
CA GLN A 55 -10.65 2.08 -7.85
C GLN A 55 -10.77 1.33 -9.18
N ARG A 56 -9.70 1.25 -10.01
CA ARG A 56 -9.69 0.43 -11.24
C ARG A 56 -9.85 -1.07 -10.94
N LEU A 57 -9.37 -1.51 -9.77
CA LEU A 57 -9.57 -2.88 -9.28
C LEU A 57 -10.93 -3.07 -8.60
N GLY A 58 -11.81 -2.07 -8.62
CA GLY A 58 -13.17 -2.09 -8.08
C GLY A 58 -13.22 -2.08 -6.55
N PHE A 59 -12.37 -1.29 -5.92
CA PHE A 59 -12.47 -0.98 -4.49
C PHE A 59 -13.16 0.36 -4.27
N ASP A 60 -14.00 0.42 -3.24
CA ASP A 60 -14.50 1.65 -2.65
C ASP A 60 -13.46 2.20 -1.68
N CYS A 61 -12.90 3.36 -2.00
CA CYS A 61 -11.78 3.97 -1.29
C CYS A 61 -12.25 5.13 -0.40
N HIS A 62 -11.85 5.11 0.86
CA HIS A 62 -12.19 6.12 1.87
C HIS A 62 -10.93 6.60 2.55
N MET A 63 -10.61 7.88 2.37
CA MET A 63 -9.52 8.54 3.07
C MET A 63 -9.97 8.90 4.49
N LEU A 64 -9.11 8.64 5.46
CA LEU A 64 -9.30 9.05 6.84
C LEU A 64 -8.18 10.01 7.22
N ALA A 65 -8.57 11.20 7.68
CA ALA A 65 -7.65 12.10 8.34
C ALA A 65 -7.13 11.42 9.62
N ASN A 66 -5.84 11.58 9.89
CA ASN A 66 -5.27 11.15 11.14
C ASN A 66 -5.61 12.19 12.23
N PRO A 67 -6.33 11.81 13.30
CA PRO A 67 -6.61 12.75 14.39
C PRO A 67 -5.37 13.05 15.25
N GLU A 68 -4.31 12.27 15.11
CA GLU A 68 -3.01 12.48 15.73
C GLU A 68 -2.04 13.14 14.73
N ALA A 69 -0.87 13.59 15.18
CA ALA A 69 0.12 14.27 14.35
C ALA A 69 0.89 13.30 13.44
N GLY A 70 0.19 12.66 12.50
CA GLY A 70 0.73 11.71 11.52
C GLY A 70 0.07 11.80 10.16
N GLY A 71 0.60 11.07 9.18
CA GLY A 71 0.02 11.01 7.84
C GLY A 71 -1.36 10.33 7.82
N PRO A 72 -2.17 10.59 6.77
CA PRO A 72 -3.51 10.04 6.63
C PRO A 72 -3.52 8.52 6.40
N PHE A 73 -4.70 7.92 6.54
CA PHE A 73 -4.95 6.53 6.18
C PHE A 73 -5.88 6.42 4.98
N LEU A 74 -5.72 5.37 4.18
CA LEU A 74 -6.67 4.99 3.14
C LEU A 74 -7.23 3.60 3.44
N ILE A 75 -8.54 3.51 3.63
CA ILE A 75 -9.26 2.23 3.69
C ILE A 75 -9.90 1.98 2.33
N ALA A 76 -9.53 0.89 1.68
CA ALA A 76 -10.16 0.44 0.44
C ALA A 76 -10.89 -0.87 0.69
N THR A 77 -12.18 -0.93 0.34
CA THR A 77 -13.01 -2.13 0.51
C THR A 77 -13.50 -2.64 -0.84
N ARG A 78 -13.28 -3.93 -1.10
CA ARG A 78 -13.92 -4.68 -2.17
C ARG A 78 -14.83 -5.73 -1.55
N LEU A 79 -16.13 -5.48 -1.63
CA LEU A 79 -17.18 -6.39 -1.16
C LEU A 79 -17.74 -7.16 -2.35
N GLU A 80 -17.48 -8.47 -2.42
CA GLU A 80 -18.05 -9.34 -3.45
C GLU A 80 -19.40 -9.92 -3.00
N ASP A 81 -19.51 -10.33 -1.73
CA ASP A 81 -20.73 -10.84 -1.12
C ASP A 81 -20.62 -10.77 0.41
N PRO A 82 -21.59 -10.17 1.14
CA PRO A 82 -21.60 -10.11 2.60
C PRO A 82 -21.47 -11.46 3.32
N ALA A 83 -21.83 -12.58 2.69
CA ALA A 83 -21.70 -13.92 3.25
C ALA A 83 -20.28 -14.49 3.16
N LEU A 84 -19.39 -13.88 2.35
CA LEU A 84 -18.02 -14.34 2.19
C LEU A 84 -17.10 -13.82 3.31
N HIS A 85 -16.04 -14.59 3.57
CA HIS A 85 -14.99 -14.18 4.49
C HIS A 85 -14.33 -12.87 4.05
N THR A 86 -13.97 -12.02 5.01
CA THR A 86 -13.25 -10.76 4.74
C THR A 86 -11.81 -10.89 5.17
N VAL A 87 -10.88 -10.69 4.24
CA VAL A 87 -9.44 -10.60 4.49
C VAL A 87 -9.06 -9.12 4.62
N LEU A 88 -8.30 -8.79 5.66
CA LEU A 88 -7.65 -7.49 5.81
C LEU A 88 -6.17 -7.62 5.42
N SER A 89 -5.69 -6.73 4.57
CA SER A 89 -4.27 -6.58 4.27
C SER A 89 -3.83 -5.15 4.57
N TYR A 90 -2.61 -5.02 5.10
CA TYR A 90 -2.01 -3.77 5.51
C TYR A 90 -0.78 -3.47 4.65
N GLY A 91 -0.53 -2.18 4.40
CA GLY A 91 0.74 -1.67 3.90
C GLY A 91 0.89 -0.20 4.27
N HIS A 92 2.06 0.37 4.02
CA HIS A 92 2.28 1.81 4.16
C HIS A 92 2.95 2.39 2.92
N GLY A 93 2.76 3.69 2.73
CA GLY A 93 3.32 4.44 1.60
C GLY A 93 4.36 5.47 2.01
N ASP A 94 4.45 5.80 3.30
CA ASP A 94 5.52 6.63 3.83
C ASP A 94 6.84 5.87 3.90
N VAL A 95 7.92 6.61 3.98
CA VAL A 95 9.29 6.10 4.00
C VAL A 95 10.11 6.88 5.03
N VAL A 96 11.18 6.27 5.53
CA VAL A 96 12.23 7.04 6.25
C VAL A 96 12.84 8.15 5.39
N PRO A 97 13.58 9.10 6.00
CA PRO A 97 14.20 10.17 5.24
C PRO A 97 15.09 9.72 4.08
N GLY A 98 15.08 10.57 3.04
CA GLY A 98 15.82 10.31 1.81
C GLY A 98 17.33 10.19 2.05
N TYR A 99 17.88 10.96 3.00
CA TYR A 99 19.32 11.04 3.30
C TYR A 99 20.19 11.20 2.05
N ALA A 100 19.80 12.08 1.11
CA ALA A 100 20.38 12.15 -0.24
C ALA A 100 21.92 12.24 -0.26
N GLU A 101 22.53 12.94 0.70
CA GLU A 101 23.98 13.08 0.82
C GLU A 101 24.73 11.79 1.20
N GLN A 102 24.02 10.81 1.79
CA GLN A 102 24.58 9.51 2.17
C GLN A 102 24.52 8.48 1.03
N TRP A 103 23.83 8.79 -0.07
CA TRP A 103 23.81 7.92 -1.24
C TRP A 103 25.11 8.04 -2.01
N ARG A 104 25.63 6.91 -2.50
CA ARG A 104 26.81 6.93 -3.37
C ARG A 104 26.52 7.70 -4.66
N ALA A 105 27.60 8.21 -5.27
CA ALA A 105 27.52 8.93 -6.55
C ALA A 105 26.71 8.15 -7.60
N GLY A 106 25.83 8.86 -8.30
CA GLY A 106 24.95 8.32 -9.35
C GLY A 106 23.61 7.77 -8.86
N LEU A 107 23.36 7.73 -7.54
CA LEU A 107 22.06 7.35 -6.98
C LEU A 107 21.33 8.56 -6.40
N ASN A 108 20.00 8.49 -6.43
CA ASN A 108 19.10 9.47 -5.82
C ASN A 108 17.96 8.71 -5.11
N PRO A 109 17.64 9.01 -3.84
CA PRO A 109 16.58 8.30 -3.11
C PRO A 109 15.22 8.38 -3.82
N TRP A 110 14.95 9.45 -4.55
CA TRP A 110 13.66 9.72 -5.19
C TRP A 110 13.65 9.32 -6.67
N GLN A 111 14.66 8.58 -7.13
CA GLN A 111 14.72 8.06 -8.48
C GLN A 111 15.05 6.56 -8.44
N LEU A 112 14.26 5.76 -9.15
CA LEU A 112 14.56 4.34 -9.30
C LEU A 112 15.75 4.17 -10.27
N THR A 113 16.85 3.57 -9.79
CA THR A 113 18.03 3.23 -10.58
C THR A 113 18.28 1.73 -10.54
N LEU A 114 18.39 1.10 -11.71
CA LEU A 114 18.63 -0.33 -11.83
C LEU A 114 20.12 -0.56 -12.13
N GLU A 115 20.78 -1.43 -11.36
CA GLU A 115 22.13 -1.89 -11.66
C GLU A 115 22.25 -3.39 -11.43
N GLY A 116 22.48 -4.12 -12.53
CA GLY A 116 22.43 -5.57 -12.52
C GLY A 116 21.09 -6.06 -11.98
N GLU A 117 21.12 -6.83 -10.90
CA GLU A 117 19.93 -7.40 -10.26
C GLU A 117 19.35 -6.51 -9.14
N ARG A 118 19.90 -5.31 -8.92
CA ARG A 118 19.52 -4.45 -7.80
C ARG A 118 18.79 -3.20 -8.26
N TRP A 119 17.72 -2.87 -7.53
CA TRP A 119 16.86 -1.73 -7.78
C TRP A 119 16.98 -0.75 -6.61
N TYR A 120 17.66 0.37 -6.87
CA TYR A 120 17.98 1.39 -5.88
C TYR A 120 16.94 2.51 -5.91
N GLY A 121 16.44 2.87 -4.73
CA GLY A 121 15.50 3.97 -4.51
C GLY A 121 14.91 3.87 -3.11
N ARG A 122 14.58 4.99 -2.49
CA ARG A 122 13.88 5.01 -1.20
C ARG A 122 12.47 4.46 -1.41
N GLY A 123 12.06 3.51 -0.57
CA GLY A 123 10.78 2.82 -0.72
C GLY A 123 10.86 1.50 -1.49
N THR A 124 11.95 1.18 -2.19
CA THR A 124 11.96 -0.01 -3.06
C THR A 124 11.85 -1.31 -2.29
N ALA A 125 12.51 -1.43 -1.13
CA ALA A 125 12.32 -2.55 -0.22
C ALA A 125 11.19 -2.29 0.78
N ASP A 126 11.20 -1.11 1.40
CA ASP A 126 10.31 -0.75 2.49
C ASP A 126 9.59 0.58 2.24
N ASN A 127 8.29 0.61 1.89
CA ASN A 127 7.41 -0.53 1.57
C ASN A 127 6.81 -0.49 0.17
N LYS A 128 7.20 0.49 -0.65
CA LYS A 128 6.67 0.71 -1.99
C LYS A 128 6.83 -0.50 -2.88
N GLY A 129 7.96 -1.22 -2.84
CA GLY A 129 8.10 -2.47 -3.59
C GLY A 129 7.16 -3.56 -3.10
N GLN A 130 7.11 -3.81 -1.79
CA GLN A 130 6.29 -4.90 -1.22
C GLN A 130 4.81 -4.72 -1.53
N HIS A 131 4.23 -3.55 -1.26
CA HIS A 131 2.82 -3.35 -1.58
C HIS A 131 2.58 -3.31 -3.10
N SER A 132 3.56 -2.90 -3.92
CA SER A 132 3.47 -3.01 -5.38
C SER A 132 3.34 -4.45 -5.84
N ILE A 133 4.17 -5.35 -5.29
CA ILE A 133 4.12 -6.79 -5.62
C ILE A 133 2.72 -7.35 -5.29
N ASN A 134 2.19 -7.01 -4.11
CA ASN A 134 0.87 -7.47 -3.69
C ASN A 134 -0.25 -6.94 -4.59
N LEU A 135 -0.21 -5.66 -4.96
CA LEU A 135 -1.21 -5.04 -5.83
C LEU A 135 -1.16 -5.58 -7.27
N THR A 136 0.04 -5.80 -7.82
CA THR A 136 0.20 -6.45 -9.12
C THR A 136 -0.34 -7.88 -9.07
N ALA A 137 0.00 -8.66 -8.03
CA ALA A 137 -0.53 -10.01 -7.88
C ALA A 137 -2.05 -10.03 -7.79
N LEU A 138 -2.64 -9.11 -7.01
CA LEU A 138 -4.09 -8.94 -6.90
C LEU A 138 -4.75 -8.65 -8.25
N GLU A 139 -4.19 -7.70 -9.02
CA GLU A 139 -4.68 -7.37 -10.36
C GLU A 139 -4.67 -8.60 -11.29
N GLN A 140 -3.57 -9.35 -11.33
CA GLN A 140 -3.45 -10.51 -12.20
C GLN A 140 -4.38 -11.65 -11.76
N VAL A 141 -4.59 -11.83 -10.45
CA VAL A 141 -5.57 -12.79 -9.93
C VAL A 141 -7.00 -12.40 -10.32
N LEU A 142 -7.37 -11.12 -10.20
CA LEU A 142 -8.67 -10.62 -10.64
C LEU A 142 -8.87 -10.87 -12.14
N LYS A 143 -7.90 -10.52 -12.98
CA LYS A 143 -7.95 -10.77 -14.44
C LYS A 143 -8.12 -12.25 -14.77
N ALA A 144 -7.36 -13.13 -14.11
CA ALA A 144 -7.42 -14.57 -14.35
C ALA A 144 -8.70 -15.26 -13.85
N ARG A 145 -9.50 -14.56 -13.02
CA ARG A 145 -10.72 -15.06 -12.40
C ARG A 145 -11.95 -14.23 -12.74
N ASP A 146 -11.94 -13.60 -13.92
CA ASP A 146 -13.07 -12.84 -14.46
C ASP A 146 -13.60 -11.78 -13.47
N GLY A 147 -12.67 -11.13 -12.77
CA GLY A 147 -12.94 -10.08 -11.79
C GLY A 147 -13.34 -10.57 -10.39
N ARG A 148 -13.20 -11.86 -10.05
CA ARG A 148 -13.65 -12.41 -8.75
C ARG A 148 -12.53 -13.02 -7.91
N LEU A 149 -12.49 -12.66 -6.63
CA LEU A 149 -11.60 -13.19 -5.59
C LEU A 149 -12.21 -14.38 -4.86
N GLY A 150 -13.54 -14.42 -4.71
CA GLY A 150 -14.22 -15.41 -3.87
C GLY A 150 -14.06 -15.14 -2.37
N PHE A 151 -13.68 -13.92 -2.00
CA PHE A 151 -13.66 -13.38 -0.64
C PHE A 151 -13.77 -11.86 -0.72
N ASN A 152 -14.19 -11.22 0.38
CA ASN A 152 -14.15 -9.77 0.51
C ASN A 152 -12.75 -9.34 0.93
N LEU A 153 -12.26 -8.22 0.40
CA LEU A 153 -10.92 -7.72 0.69
C LEU A 153 -10.99 -6.29 1.20
N LYS A 154 -10.34 -6.04 2.33
CA LYS A 154 -10.08 -4.71 2.86
C LYS A 154 -8.59 -4.45 2.83
N LEU A 155 -8.20 -3.28 2.35
CA LEU A 155 -6.83 -2.80 2.36
C LEU A 155 -6.77 -1.57 3.25
N LEU A 156 -5.80 -1.56 4.17
CA LEU A 156 -5.45 -0.39 4.96
C LEU A 156 -4.06 0.07 4.50
N PHE A 157 -3.99 1.28 3.95
CA PHE A 157 -2.74 1.97 3.67
C PHE A 157 -2.52 3.09 4.68
N GLU A 158 -1.33 3.12 5.28
CA GLU A 158 -0.90 4.10 6.26
C GLU A 158 0.21 5.01 5.70
N MET A 159 0.33 6.23 6.22
CA MET A 159 1.37 7.20 5.85
C MET A 159 2.13 7.75 7.06
N GLY A 160 2.31 6.93 8.10
CA GLY A 160 3.05 7.29 9.31
C GLY A 160 3.73 6.11 10.01
N GLU A 161 3.89 4.97 9.33
CA GLU A 161 4.48 3.77 9.93
C GLU A 161 5.93 4.05 10.38
N GLU A 162 6.67 4.78 9.55
CA GLU A 162 8.07 5.12 9.77
C GLU A 162 8.25 6.20 10.85
N ALA A 163 7.14 6.79 11.31
CA ALA A 163 7.07 7.70 12.44
C ALA A 163 6.48 7.03 13.70
N GLY A 164 6.33 5.69 13.70
CA GLY A 164 5.83 4.91 14.83
C GLY A 164 4.31 4.71 14.86
N SER A 165 3.64 4.86 13.71
CA SER A 165 2.20 4.66 13.54
C SER A 165 1.27 5.47 14.45
N PRO A 166 1.47 6.79 14.58
CA PRO A 166 0.54 7.65 15.34
C PRO A 166 -0.88 7.51 14.78
N GLY A 167 -1.88 7.37 15.65
CA GLY A 167 -3.28 7.24 15.25
C GLY A 167 -3.72 5.88 14.69
N CYS A 168 -2.81 4.94 14.40
CA CYS A 168 -3.18 3.66 13.77
C CYS A 168 -4.10 2.82 14.67
N ALA A 169 -3.77 2.71 15.96
CA ALA A 169 -4.61 1.99 16.92
C ALA A 169 -5.99 2.65 17.11
N SER A 170 -6.05 3.99 17.05
CA SER A 170 -7.28 4.77 17.12
C SER A 170 -8.14 4.58 15.86
N CYS A 171 -7.52 4.54 14.68
CA CYS A 171 -8.15 4.22 13.40
C CYS A 171 -8.75 2.80 13.41
N ALA A 172 -8.00 1.80 13.89
CA ALA A 172 -8.46 0.42 13.99
C ALA A 172 -9.67 0.26 14.93
N ARG A 173 -9.73 1.02 16.03
CA ARG A 173 -10.86 1.00 16.98
C ARG A 173 -12.09 1.76 16.47
N SER A 174 -11.89 2.91 15.84
CA SER A 174 -12.97 3.84 15.46
C SER A 174 -13.66 3.43 14.16
N SER A 175 -12.92 2.77 13.27
CA SER A 175 -13.43 2.30 12.00
C SER A 175 -14.06 0.93 12.18
N ALA A 176 -15.38 0.88 12.42
CA ALA A 176 -16.18 -0.35 12.24
C ALA A 176 -15.92 -0.97 10.84
N ASN A 177 -15.49 -0.14 9.89
CA ASN A 177 -15.04 -0.52 8.55
C ASN A 177 -13.58 -1.00 8.43
N CYS A 178 -12.68 -0.82 9.41
CA CYS A 178 -11.31 -1.38 9.35
C CYS A 178 -11.33 -2.88 9.68
N CYS A 179 -11.85 -3.24 10.86
CA CYS A 179 -11.67 -4.59 11.41
C CYS A 179 -12.97 -5.41 11.52
N GLY A 180 -14.15 -4.84 11.22
CA GLY A 180 -15.42 -5.54 11.45
C GLY A 180 -15.56 -6.01 12.91
N PRO A 181 -16.47 -6.96 13.22
CA PRO A 181 -16.73 -7.39 14.59
C PRO A 181 -15.54 -8.09 15.29
N MET A 182 -14.38 -8.28 14.62
CA MET A 182 -13.19 -8.90 15.22
C MET A 182 -12.58 -8.11 16.40
N CYS A 183 -12.86 -6.82 16.53
CA CYS A 183 -12.31 -5.98 17.62
C CYS A 183 -13.22 -5.85 18.87
N SER A 184 -14.31 -6.63 18.97
CA SER A 184 -15.28 -6.50 20.08
C SER A 184 -14.94 -7.31 21.35
N SER A 185 -13.77 -7.93 21.44
CA SER A 185 -13.34 -8.59 22.68
C SER A 185 -12.95 -7.54 23.74
N PRO A 186 -13.62 -7.49 24.91
CA PRO A 186 -13.24 -6.59 25.98
C PRO A 186 -11.86 -6.98 26.55
N PRO A 187 -11.09 -6.02 27.10
CA PRO A 187 -9.82 -6.34 27.74
C PRO A 187 -10.09 -7.31 28.90
N THR A 188 -9.47 -8.49 28.86
CA THR A 188 -9.40 -9.37 30.02
C THR A 188 -8.65 -8.64 31.12
N ALA A 189 -9.38 -8.22 32.15
CA ALA A 189 -8.79 -7.72 33.37
C ALA A 189 -7.99 -8.87 34.02
N HIS A 190 -6.67 -8.75 34.04
CA HIS A 190 -5.84 -9.58 34.91
C HIS A 190 -5.79 -8.90 36.27
N GLY A 191 -6.48 -9.51 37.23
CA GLY A 191 -6.23 -9.35 38.66
C GLY A 191 -5.16 -10.32 39.15
#